data_AF-A0A1W1H8M5-F1
#
_entry.id   AF-A0A1W1H8M5-F1
#
_cell.length_a   1.000
_cell.length_b   1.000
_cell.length_c   1.000
_cell.angle_alpha   90.00
_cell.angle_beta   90.00
_cell.angle_gamma   90.00
#
_symmetry.space_group_name_H-M   'P 1'
#
loop_
_entity.id
_entity.type
_entity.pdbx_description
1 polymer ?
#
loop_
_entity_poly.entity_id
_entity_poly.type
_entity_poly.pdbx_seq_one_letter_code
_entity_poly.pdbx_strand_id
1 'polypeptide(L)'
;MKKSIAMIIALIGMLMWTTIHAEETDNLLQNPDAEDGLENWSAYHFSTIDSSGEEGLFPRSGNFAFRAGSYHYTCTLIQVIDISSYRSIVDTGTSEAHFDIWSAVWASQWLDDWFKVTIKFLDEFGALLNTEQTGNLSPAYIADIWTNQETFISLIPINTALIELTISTGDLIAFDDLSLKLNWDVNNSFIELNFPQRPISANAGQVVVVEWSTNEEMPEDQIIIEMKRDAVNESETVPDDQNWYRFTEHGASSYNDGVEEITIPEGLTKSDDWRLYIRTVDTDILDFSDAFTYNGSIEDDLDAQYEAGKQYCIENPELCGLYSQENVDDSYSGGYAAGIASVEIPECIQDYTEEDLTNSYNDGYTAGVTSVEIPECIQDYTEEDLTNSYNDGYTAGYTEGYEIAEEDCESGTTFPFTGELPETFQTYLVLTDDSVPFYLPPGSYVQGYGSNGANTVNVRKYARVELMNCVGENQINIEEASSQFTVYRSGAVINLNSNFGTLIKIAATSTSQVLRFADGSSELIVRDGFVMIGNQIVEEIRNILDMPLDGDNTSEDIF
;
A
#
# COMPACT_ATOMS: atom_id res chain seq x y z
N MET A 1 38.95 -40.03 43.87
CA MET A 1 39.29 -40.02 42.43
C MET A 1 38.49 -41.00 41.59
N LYS A 2 38.40 -42.32 41.91
CA LYS A 2 37.61 -43.28 41.11
C LYS A 2 36.08 -43.08 41.12
N LYS A 3 35.50 -42.43 42.14
CA LYS A 3 34.06 -42.12 42.20
C LYS A 3 33.63 -40.90 41.38
N SER A 4 34.56 -40.01 40.99
CA SER A 4 34.24 -38.82 40.19
C SER A 4 34.24 -39.09 38.69
N ILE A 5 34.95 -40.11 38.22
CA ILE A 5 34.98 -40.50 36.80
C ILE A 5 33.70 -41.28 36.41
N ALA A 6 33.14 -42.09 37.32
CA ALA A 6 31.88 -42.78 37.07
C ALA A 6 30.68 -41.82 36.98
N MET A 7 30.73 -40.68 37.68
CA MET A 7 29.69 -39.66 37.62
C MET A 7 29.79 -38.82 36.34
N ILE A 8 31.00 -38.59 35.82
CA ILE A 8 31.21 -37.92 34.52
C ILE A 8 30.85 -38.86 33.34
N ILE A 9 31.11 -40.17 33.45
CA ILE A 9 30.68 -41.14 32.43
C ILE A 9 29.16 -41.36 32.46
N ALA A 10 28.52 -41.27 33.62
CA ALA A 10 27.06 -41.27 33.73
C ALA A 10 26.42 -39.95 33.23
N LEU A 11 27.10 -38.80 33.38
CA LEU A 11 26.64 -37.52 32.82
C LEU A 11 26.82 -37.45 31.30
N ILE A 12 27.86 -38.09 30.74
CA ILE A 12 28.09 -38.17 29.29
C ILE A 12 27.24 -39.26 28.63
N GLY A 13 26.90 -40.34 29.35
CA GLY A 13 25.99 -41.40 28.88
C GLY A 13 24.49 -41.08 29.02
N MET A 14 24.17 -39.90 29.57
CA MET A 14 22.81 -39.37 29.71
C MET A 14 22.68 -38.04 28.93
N LEU A 15 23.46 -37.85 27.86
CA LEU A 15 22.92 -37.21 26.67
C LEU A 15 21.86 -38.18 26.15
N MET A 16 20.64 -38.04 26.65
CA MET A 16 19.50 -38.60 25.96
C MET A 16 19.53 -37.99 24.56
N TRP A 17 19.78 -38.82 23.56
CA TRP A 17 19.29 -38.53 22.22
C TRP A 17 17.77 -38.48 22.36
N THR A 18 17.23 -37.31 22.70
CA THR A 18 15.87 -36.98 22.33
C THR A 18 15.84 -37.17 20.82
N THR A 19 15.20 -38.26 20.40
CA THR A 19 15.03 -38.54 18.98
C THR A 19 14.04 -37.48 18.53
N ILE A 20 14.56 -36.40 17.95
CA ILE A 20 13.78 -35.31 17.39
C ILE A 20 12.82 -35.96 16.38
N HIS A 21 11.53 -35.99 16.72
CA HIS A 21 10.48 -36.45 15.80
C HIS A 21 10.17 -35.29 14.87
N ALA A 22 10.79 -35.27 13.70
CA ALA A 22 10.38 -34.34 12.66
C ALA A 22 9.05 -34.83 12.07
N GLU A 23 8.06 -33.95 11.94
CA GLU A 23 6.84 -34.26 11.18
C GLU A 23 7.07 -33.93 9.71
N GLU A 24 6.43 -34.70 8.85
CA GLU A 24 6.61 -34.60 7.40
C GLU A 24 5.22 -34.65 6.73
N THR A 25 4.99 -33.81 5.73
CA THR A 25 3.76 -33.92 4.92
C THR A 25 3.77 -35.17 4.05
N ASP A 26 2.59 -35.56 3.54
CA ASP A 26 2.52 -36.35 2.32
C ASP A 26 3.17 -35.59 1.14
N ASN A 27 3.41 -36.30 0.03
CA ASN A 27 3.96 -35.69 -1.18
C ASN A 27 3.01 -34.60 -1.72
N LEU A 28 3.52 -33.38 -1.82
CA LEU A 28 2.78 -32.21 -2.28
C LEU A 28 2.71 -32.10 -3.80
N LEU A 29 3.53 -32.85 -4.54
CA LEU A 29 3.49 -32.85 -5.99
C LEU A 29 2.25 -33.59 -6.50
N GLN A 30 1.60 -33.00 -7.50
CA GLN A 30 0.50 -33.65 -8.21
C GLN A 30 1.05 -34.39 -9.43
N ASN A 31 0.58 -35.64 -9.62
CA ASN A 31 1.03 -36.51 -10.71
C ASN A 31 2.58 -36.64 -10.78
N PRO A 32 3.25 -37.05 -9.69
CA PRO A 32 4.73 -37.10 -9.60
C PRO A 32 5.40 -38.20 -10.43
N ASP A 33 4.62 -39.17 -10.88
CA ASP A 33 5.00 -40.38 -11.64
C ASP A 33 4.48 -40.34 -13.09
N ALA A 34 3.82 -39.24 -13.49
CA ALA A 34 3.27 -39.06 -14.84
C ALA A 34 2.17 -40.05 -15.24
N GLU A 35 1.50 -40.70 -14.28
CA GLU A 35 0.37 -41.61 -14.56
C GLU A 35 -0.78 -40.93 -15.30
N ASP A 36 -1.01 -39.64 -15.02
CA ASP A 36 -1.99 -38.80 -15.69
C ASP A 36 -1.36 -37.97 -16.84
N GLY A 37 -0.27 -38.47 -17.42
CA GLY A 37 0.43 -37.78 -18.49
C GLY A 37 1.19 -36.56 -17.96
N LEU A 38 0.97 -35.40 -18.60
CA LEU A 38 1.53 -34.11 -18.19
C LEU A 38 0.52 -33.25 -17.41
N GLU A 39 -0.58 -33.83 -16.93
CA GLU A 39 -1.58 -33.10 -16.13
C GLU A 39 -0.92 -32.52 -14.87
N ASN A 40 -1.28 -31.28 -14.52
CA ASN A 40 -0.71 -30.48 -13.43
C ASN A 40 0.77 -30.07 -13.60
N TRP A 41 1.38 -30.30 -14.76
CA TRP A 41 2.73 -29.85 -15.07
C TRP A 41 2.75 -28.91 -16.28
N SER A 42 3.46 -27.79 -16.15
CA SER A 42 3.85 -26.95 -17.28
C SER A 42 5.14 -27.49 -17.89
N ALA A 43 5.02 -28.12 -19.05
CA ALA A 43 6.06 -28.95 -19.64
C ALA A 43 6.53 -28.37 -21.00
N TYR A 44 7.85 -28.26 -21.19
CA TYR A 44 8.48 -27.81 -22.43
C TYR A 44 9.49 -28.85 -22.90
N HIS A 45 9.26 -29.44 -24.09
CA HIS A 45 10.00 -30.60 -24.62
C HIS A 45 10.03 -31.80 -23.69
N PHE A 46 8.92 -32.04 -22.99
CA PHE A 46 8.70 -33.25 -22.20
C PHE A 46 7.56 -34.07 -22.80
N SER A 47 7.65 -35.38 -22.65
CA SER A 47 6.60 -36.35 -22.95
C SER A 47 6.52 -37.36 -21.81
N THR A 48 5.53 -38.26 -21.85
CA THR A 48 5.54 -39.45 -21.00
C THR A 48 6.03 -40.66 -21.76
N ILE A 49 6.69 -41.58 -21.05
CA ILE A 49 6.96 -42.93 -21.52
C ILE A 49 6.07 -43.89 -20.79
N ASP A 50 5.66 -44.97 -21.45
CA ASP A 50 4.83 -46.01 -20.84
C ASP A 50 5.62 -47.30 -20.59
N SER A 51 5.05 -48.17 -19.77
CA SER A 51 5.60 -49.49 -19.44
C SER A 51 5.54 -50.49 -20.59
N SER A 52 4.99 -50.12 -21.75
CA SER A 52 4.91 -51.00 -22.93
C SER A 52 6.26 -51.20 -23.61
N GLY A 53 7.27 -50.40 -23.23
CA GLY A 53 8.68 -50.79 -23.33
C GLY A 53 9.23 -50.75 -24.74
N GLU A 54 8.82 -49.79 -25.58
CA GLU A 54 9.37 -49.69 -26.94
C GLU A 54 10.89 -49.48 -26.95
N GLU A 55 11.50 -49.07 -25.83
CA GLU A 55 12.87 -48.58 -25.87
C GLU A 55 13.77 -48.89 -24.64
N GLY A 56 13.41 -49.87 -23.80
CA GLY A 56 14.33 -50.47 -22.81
C GLY A 56 14.41 -49.82 -21.43
N LEU A 57 13.90 -48.59 -21.27
CA LEU A 57 13.69 -47.97 -19.97
C LEU A 57 12.23 -48.18 -19.51
N PHE A 58 12.05 -48.88 -18.39
CA PHE A 58 10.75 -49.05 -17.75
C PHE A 58 10.59 -48.02 -16.63
N PRO A 59 9.39 -47.45 -16.42
CA PRO A 59 9.09 -46.68 -15.22
C PRO A 59 9.53 -47.38 -13.94
N ARG A 60 10.03 -46.61 -12.97
CA ARG A 60 10.47 -47.09 -11.66
C ARG A 60 9.26 -47.56 -10.85
N SER A 61 8.20 -46.77 -10.85
CA SER A 61 6.91 -47.12 -10.29
C SER A 61 5.82 -46.94 -11.35
N GLY A 62 4.59 -47.31 -11.02
CA GLY A 62 3.46 -47.12 -11.94
C GLY A 62 3.61 -47.78 -13.33
N ASN A 63 3.00 -47.12 -14.32
CA ASN A 63 3.04 -47.44 -15.75
C ASN A 63 3.67 -46.34 -16.59
N PHE A 64 3.92 -45.15 -16.04
CA PHE A 64 4.43 -44.00 -16.77
C PHE A 64 5.63 -43.36 -16.07
N ALA A 65 6.38 -42.55 -16.82
CA ALA A 65 7.42 -41.69 -16.29
C ALA A 65 7.60 -40.46 -17.20
N PHE A 66 8.14 -39.37 -16.67
CA PHE A 66 8.49 -38.20 -17.47
C PHE A 66 9.72 -38.48 -18.33
N ARG A 67 9.72 -38.00 -19.56
CA ARG A 67 10.87 -38.07 -20.48
C ARG A 67 11.12 -36.71 -21.10
N ALA A 68 12.35 -36.23 -20.99
CA ALA A 68 12.83 -35.12 -21.80
C ALA A 68 13.02 -35.56 -23.25
N GLY A 69 12.45 -34.80 -24.19
CA GLY A 69 12.12 -35.26 -25.53
C GLY A 69 12.78 -34.48 -26.66
N SER A 70 14.10 -34.23 -26.62
CA SER A 70 14.90 -33.94 -27.82
C SER A 70 16.39 -33.79 -27.51
N TYR A 71 17.24 -34.31 -28.40
CA TYR A 71 18.64 -33.91 -28.46
C TYR A 71 18.75 -32.39 -28.68
N HIS A 72 19.61 -31.72 -27.89
CA HIS A 72 20.04 -30.32 -28.05
C HIS A 72 19.08 -29.18 -27.63
N TYR A 73 18.01 -29.45 -26.88
CA TYR A 73 17.20 -28.39 -26.29
C TYR A 73 17.14 -28.53 -24.77
N THR A 74 17.14 -27.39 -24.07
CA THR A 74 16.76 -27.38 -22.66
C THR A 74 15.28 -27.75 -22.56
N CYS A 75 15.01 -28.88 -21.92
CA CYS A 75 13.68 -29.33 -21.56
C CYS A 75 13.36 -28.82 -20.15
N THR A 76 12.12 -28.43 -19.89
CA THR A 76 11.71 -27.90 -18.58
C THR A 76 10.38 -28.47 -18.12
N LEU A 77 10.30 -28.88 -16.87
CA LEU A 77 9.09 -29.33 -16.18
C LEU A 77 8.84 -28.41 -14.98
N ILE A 78 7.66 -27.81 -14.87
CA ILE A 78 7.33 -26.82 -13.83
C ILE A 78 6.01 -27.19 -13.15
N GLN A 79 5.98 -27.12 -11.83
CA GLN A 79 4.75 -27.16 -11.04
C GLN A 79 4.79 -26.07 -9.96
N VAL A 80 3.66 -25.39 -9.76
CA VAL A 80 3.48 -24.42 -8.67
C VAL A 80 2.58 -25.08 -7.63
N ILE A 81 3.08 -25.20 -6.41
CA ILE A 81 2.45 -25.87 -5.28
C ILE A 81 1.96 -24.79 -4.31
N ASP A 82 0.67 -24.83 -3.97
CA ASP A 82 0.08 -23.98 -2.94
C ASP A 82 0.28 -24.64 -1.56
N ILE A 83 1.00 -23.95 -0.68
CA ILE A 83 1.27 -24.38 0.70
C ILE A 83 0.65 -23.43 1.74
N SER A 84 -0.29 -22.59 1.34
CA SER A 84 -0.94 -21.61 2.21
C SER A 84 -1.64 -22.24 3.43
N SER A 85 -2.10 -23.48 3.33
CA SER A 85 -2.65 -24.23 4.47
C SER A 85 -1.62 -24.59 5.55
N TYR A 86 -0.32 -24.50 5.25
CA TYR A 86 0.79 -24.79 6.16
C TYR A 86 1.47 -23.51 6.69
N ARG A 87 0.86 -22.34 6.46
CA ARG A 87 1.46 -21.04 6.77
C ARG A 87 1.88 -20.90 8.24
N SER A 88 1.07 -21.38 9.19
CA SER A 88 1.43 -21.33 10.62
C SER A 88 2.73 -22.06 10.95
N ILE A 89 3.04 -23.15 10.24
CA ILE A 89 4.27 -23.94 10.43
C ILE A 89 5.45 -23.31 9.67
N VAL A 90 5.20 -22.82 8.45
CA VAL A 90 6.21 -22.13 7.62
C VAL A 90 6.70 -20.85 8.29
N ASP A 91 5.79 -20.08 8.88
CA ASP A 91 6.09 -18.78 9.48
C ASP A 91 6.89 -18.90 10.79
N THR A 92 7.04 -20.10 11.35
CA THR A 92 8.01 -20.37 12.42
C THR A 92 9.47 -20.17 11.98
N GLY A 93 9.74 -20.15 10.67
CA GLY A 93 11.08 -20.02 10.11
C GLY A 93 11.97 -21.25 10.26
N THR A 94 11.39 -22.40 10.65
CA THR A 94 12.12 -23.65 10.87
C THR A 94 11.73 -24.77 9.89
N SER A 95 10.81 -24.47 8.98
CA SER A 95 10.34 -25.43 7.99
C SER A 95 11.33 -25.63 6.84
N GLU A 96 11.49 -26.86 6.40
CA GLU A 96 12.33 -27.25 5.28
C GLU A 96 11.48 -27.89 4.16
N ALA A 97 11.80 -27.57 2.91
CA ALA A 97 11.32 -28.27 1.74
C ALA A 97 12.30 -29.39 1.39
N HIS A 98 11.82 -30.64 1.42
CA HIS A 98 12.59 -31.84 1.07
C HIS A 98 12.13 -32.32 -0.30
N PHE A 99 13.02 -32.22 -1.29
CA PHE A 99 12.77 -32.67 -2.66
C PHE A 99 13.61 -33.90 -3.02
N ASP A 100 12.95 -34.96 -3.47
CA ASP A 100 13.57 -36.18 -3.98
C ASP A 100 13.18 -36.42 -5.44
N ILE A 101 14.10 -37.00 -6.19
CA ILE A 101 13.91 -37.30 -7.61
C ILE A 101 14.66 -38.56 -7.99
N TRP A 102 13.96 -39.48 -8.65
CA TRP A 102 14.60 -40.58 -9.36
C TRP A 102 14.83 -40.16 -10.81
N SER A 103 16.04 -40.42 -11.30
CA SER A 103 16.36 -40.19 -12.70
C SER A 103 17.04 -41.40 -13.32
N ALA A 104 16.85 -41.55 -14.63
CA ALA A 104 17.53 -42.53 -15.45
C ALA A 104 17.99 -41.89 -16.75
N VAL A 105 19.17 -42.30 -17.24
CA VAL A 105 19.69 -41.88 -18.55
C VAL A 105 19.39 -42.96 -19.56
N TRP A 106 19.01 -42.50 -20.74
CA TRP A 106 18.80 -43.36 -21.88
C TRP A 106 20.10 -43.69 -22.61
N ALA A 107 20.60 -44.92 -22.47
CA ALA A 107 21.63 -45.56 -23.31
C ALA A 107 22.71 -44.64 -23.96
N SER A 108 23.17 -43.62 -23.22
CA SER A 108 23.98 -42.54 -23.76
C SER A 108 25.45 -42.80 -23.47
N GLN A 109 26.26 -42.84 -24.54
CA GLN A 109 27.72 -42.84 -24.47
C GLN A 109 28.27 -41.41 -24.36
N TRP A 110 27.41 -40.42 -24.08
CA TRP A 110 27.75 -39.01 -24.07
C TRP A 110 27.82 -38.50 -22.63
N LEU A 111 28.96 -37.89 -22.28
CA LEU A 111 29.28 -37.46 -20.92
C LEU A 111 28.60 -36.15 -20.49
N ASP A 112 27.70 -35.60 -21.31
CA ASP A 112 27.16 -34.25 -21.16
C ASP A 112 25.70 -34.22 -20.73
N ASP A 113 25.12 -35.35 -20.30
CA ASP A 113 23.76 -35.40 -19.77
C ASP A 113 23.71 -34.73 -18.39
N TRP A 114 22.90 -33.70 -18.26
CA TRP A 114 22.71 -32.97 -16.99
C TRP A 114 21.24 -32.64 -16.76
N PHE A 115 20.87 -32.55 -15.49
CA PHE A 115 19.65 -31.86 -15.08
C PHE A 115 19.95 -30.91 -13.92
N LYS A 116 19.04 -29.97 -13.71
CA LYS A 116 19.09 -28.96 -12.66
C LYS A 116 17.71 -28.85 -12.04
N VAL A 117 17.66 -28.80 -10.72
CA VAL A 117 16.46 -28.51 -9.96
C VAL A 117 16.53 -27.08 -9.46
N THR A 118 15.43 -26.35 -9.55
CA THR A 118 15.29 -24.99 -9.01
C THR A 118 13.99 -24.92 -8.23
N ILE A 119 14.08 -24.47 -6.99
CA ILE A 119 12.94 -24.28 -6.09
C ILE A 119 12.85 -22.79 -5.80
N LYS A 120 11.73 -22.16 -6.17
CA LYS A 120 11.44 -20.78 -5.79
C LYS A 120 10.37 -20.75 -4.72
N PHE A 121 10.57 -19.89 -3.74
CA PHE A 121 9.62 -19.61 -2.68
C PHE A 121 8.98 -18.26 -2.96
N LEU A 122 7.65 -18.24 -3.04
CA LEU A 122 6.87 -17.06 -3.40
C LEU A 122 5.88 -16.75 -2.28
N ASP A 123 5.56 -15.46 -2.10
CA ASP A 123 4.47 -15.04 -1.22
C ASP A 123 3.08 -15.29 -1.85
N GLU A 124 2.02 -14.90 -1.15
CA GLU A 124 0.63 -15.07 -1.60
C GLU A 124 0.26 -14.27 -2.85
N PHE A 125 1.07 -13.27 -3.21
CA PHE A 125 0.92 -12.46 -4.42
C PHE A 125 1.83 -12.92 -5.56
N GLY A 126 2.62 -13.98 -5.34
CA GLY A 126 3.59 -14.50 -6.30
C GLY A 126 4.90 -13.73 -6.37
N ALA A 127 5.19 -12.83 -5.41
CA ALA A 127 6.48 -12.15 -5.33
C ALA A 127 7.56 -13.12 -4.80
N LEU A 128 8.76 -13.00 -5.36
CA LEU A 128 9.87 -13.89 -5.04
C LEU A 128 10.49 -13.58 -3.67
N LEU A 129 10.48 -14.55 -2.77
CA LEU A 129 11.11 -14.47 -1.45
C LEU A 129 12.53 -15.05 -1.45
N ASN A 130 12.70 -16.25 -2.00
CA ASN A 130 14.00 -16.90 -2.15
C ASN A 130 14.03 -17.84 -3.37
N THR A 131 15.22 -18.21 -3.82
CA THR A 131 15.44 -19.24 -4.83
C THR A 131 16.64 -20.10 -4.46
N GLU A 132 16.42 -21.40 -4.36
CA GLU A 132 17.49 -22.39 -4.29
C GLU A 132 17.62 -23.14 -5.61
N GLN A 133 18.84 -23.49 -5.98
CA GLN A 133 19.08 -24.27 -7.18
C GLN A 133 20.24 -25.24 -6.98
N THR A 134 20.11 -26.42 -7.58
CA THR A 134 21.22 -27.36 -7.65
C THR A 134 22.26 -26.87 -8.66
N GLY A 135 23.49 -27.36 -8.53
CA GLY A 135 24.38 -27.38 -9.68
C GLY A 135 23.82 -28.28 -10.80
N ASN A 136 24.57 -28.39 -11.90
CA ASN A 136 24.29 -29.42 -12.90
C ASN A 136 24.56 -30.79 -12.27
N LEU A 137 23.50 -31.58 -12.13
CA LEU A 137 23.55 -32.93 -11.63
C LEU A 137 23.75 -33.87 -12.80
N SER A 138 24.76 -34.73 -12.70
CA SER A 138 24.96 -35.81 -13.65
C SER A 138 24.17 -37.01 -13.12
N PRO A 139 23.18 -37.51 -13.86
CA PRO A 139 22.60 -38.81 -13.54
C PRO A 139 23.69 -39.89 -13.57
N ALA A 140 23.50 -40.99 -12.82
CA ALA A 140 24.48 -42.06 -12.80
C ALA A 140 24.63 -42.64 -14.22
N TYR A 141 25.88 -42.82 -14.65
CA TYR A 141 26.23 -43.23 -16.02
C TYR A 141 25.94 -44.71 -16.31
N ILE A 142 24.95 -45.30 -15.63
CA ILE A 142 24.50 -46.65 -15.88
C ILE A 142 23.16 -46.52 -16.59
N ALA A 143 23.21 -46.68 -17.91
CA ALA A 143 22.03 -46.66 -18.78
C ALA A 143 20.93 -47.55 -18.22
N ASP A 144 19.70 -47.04 -18.30
CA ASP A 144 18.47 -47.76 -17.95
C ASP A 144 18.36 -48.18 -16.47
N ILE A 145 19.17 -47.56 -15.58
CA ILE A 145 19.06 -47.73 -14.13
C ILE A 145 18.58 -46.44 -13.48
N TRP A 146 17.42 -46.54 -12.84
CA TRP A 146 16.91 -45.51 -11.94
C TRP A 146 17.84 -45.32 -10.75
N THR A 147 18.30 -44.09 -10.58
CA THR A 147 19.14 -43.69 -9.45
C THR A 147 18.44 -42.60 -8.66
N ASN A 148 18.26 -42.83 -7.36
CA ASN A 148 17.81 -41.77 -6.47
C ASN A 148 18.91 -40.72 -6.40
N GLN A 149 18.54 -39.48 -6.64
CA GLN A 149 19.44 -38.37 -6.46
C GLN A 149 19.50 -38.03 -4.97
N GLU A 150 20.52 -37.28 -4.56
CA GLU A 150 20.59 -36.82 -3.17
C GLU A 150 19.36 -35.95 -2.85
N THR A 151 18.75 -36.16 -1.69
CA THR A 151 17.61 -35.35 -1.23
C THR A 151 18.03 -33.89 -1.13
N PHE A 152 17.28 -33.01 -1.79
CA PHE A 152 17.50 -31.58 -1.74
C PHE A 152 16.71 -30.99 -0.60
N ILE A 153 17.42 -30.45 0.39
CA ILE A 153 16.83 -29.82 1.57
C ILE A 153 17.02 -28.31 1.45
N SER A 154 15.95 -27.55 1.59
CA SER A 154 15.97 -26.09 1.50
C SER A 154 15.13 -25.49 2.61
N LEU A 155 15.67 -24.51 3.35
CA LEU A 155 14.92 -23.77 4.35
C LEU A 155 13.87 -22.89 3.66
N ILE A 156 12.62 -22.99 4.11
CA ILE A 156 11.50 -22.24 3.56
C ILE A 156 11.48 -20.85 4.22
N PRO A 157 11.54 -19.74 3.45
CA PRO A 157 11.40 -18.40 4.00
C PRO A 157 10.03 -18.21 4.67
N ILE A 158 10.01 -17.42 5.75
CA ILE A 158 8.78 -16.92 6.38
C ILE A 158 7.95 -16.18 5.31
N ASN A 159 6.61 -16.25 5.41
CA ASN A 159 5.61 -15.74 4.47
C ASN A 159 5.54 -16.48 3.12
N THR A 160 6.19 -17.64 2.96
CA THR A 160 6.02 -18.43 1.75
C THR A 160 4.62 -19.02 1.68
N ALA A 161 3.89 -18.71 0.61
CA ALA A 161 2.57 -19.28 0.32
C ALA A 161 2.62 -20.25 -0.87
N LEU A 162 3.54 -20.07 -1.81
CA LEU A 162 3.68 -20.91 -3.00
C LEU A 162 5.12 -21.40 -3.17
N ILE A 163 5.27 -22.62 -3.68
CA ILE A 163 6.56 -23.17 -4.11
C ILE A 163 6.50 -23.44 -5.61
N GLU A 164 7.38 -22.82 -6.39
CA GLU A 164 7.58 -23.18 -7.81
C GLU A 164 8.76 -24.14 -7.93
N LEU A 165 8.48 -25.40 -8.26
CA LEU A 165 9.49 -26.41 -8.58
C LEU A 165 9.73 -26.42 -10.09
N THR A 166 10.99 -26.27 -10.49
CA THR A 166 11.43 -26.36 -11.89
C THR A 166 12.52 -27.41 -12.04
N ILE A 167 12.31 -28.38 -12.93
CA ILE A 167 13.32 -29.34 -13.37
C ILE A 167 13.73 -28.97 -14.79
N SER A 168 15.01 -28.70 -15.01
CA SER A 168 15.58 -28.40 -16.34
C SER A 168 16.62 -29.43 -16.73
N THR A 169 16.63 -29.89 -17.98
CA THR A 169 17.65 -30.83 -18.46
C THR A 169 18.05 -30.53 -19.90
N GLY A 170 19.28 -30.89 -20.27
CA GLY A 170 19.80 -30.67 -21.62
C GLY A 170 19.65 -31.85 -22.60
N ASP A 171 19.22 -33.03 -22.12
CA ASP A 171 19.23 -34.25 -22.95
C ASP A 171 18.18 -35.30 -22.50
N LEU A 172 18.26 -36.52 -23.04
CA LEU A 172 17.38 -37.68 -22.84
C LEU A 172 17.48 -38.27 -21.42
N ILE A 173 16.97 -37.53 -20.44
CA ILE A 173 16.77 -37.98 -19.07
C ILE A 173 15.30 -38.28 -18.83
N ALA A 174 15.03 -39.38 -18.13
CA ALA A 174 13.72 -39.69 -17.60
C ALA A 174 13.67 -39.42 -16.09
N PHE A 175 12.50 -39.01 -15.61
CA PHE A 175 12.23 -38.76 -14.20
C PHE A 175 10.99 -39.51 -13.75
N ASP A 176 11.01 -40.00 -12.52
CA ASP A 176 9.92 -40.75 -11.92
C ASP A 176 9.97 -40.59 -10.39
N ASP A 177 8.87 -40.92 -9.71
CA ASP A 177 8.71 -40.88 -8.27
C ASP A 177 9.22 -39.56 -7.66
N LEU A 178 8.83 -38.43 -8.27
CA LEU A 178 9.15 -37.09 -7.76
C LEU A 178 8.49 -36.91 -6.39
N SER A 179 9.20 -36.35 -5.42
CA SER A 179 8.61 -36.05 -4.11
C SER A 179 9.01 -34.67 -3.65
N LEU A 180 8.04 -33.85 -3.25
CA LEU A 180 8.27 -32.61 -2.52
C LEU A 180 7.45 -32.68 -1.24
N LYS A 181 8.10 -32.55 -0.09
CA LYS A 181 7.44 -32.58 1.21
C LYS A 181 7.95 -31.44 2.09
N LEU A 182 7.11 -31.02 3.04
CA LEU A 182 7.56 -30.10 4.09
C LEU A 182 7.95 -30.92 5.30
N ASN A 183 9.04 -30.52 5.93
CA ASN A 183 9.55 -31.11 7.15
C ASN A 183 9.74 -29.99 8.18
N TRP A 184 9.30 -30.20 9.41
CA TRP A 184 9.48 -29.23 10.49
C TRP A 184 9.75 -29.95 11.82
N ASP A 185 10.49 -29.27 12.69
CA ASP A 185 10.76 -29.80 14.03
C ASP A 185 9.55 -29.56 14.94
N VAL A 186 8.88 -30.64 15.34
CA VAL A 186 7.75 -30.55 16.29
C VAL A 186 8.19 -30.28 17.73
N ASN A 187 9.49 -30.42 18.04
CA ASN A 187 10.05 -30.12 19.36
C ASN A 187 10.49 -28.67 19.50
N ASN A 188 10.35 -27.87 18.44
CA ASN A 188 10.24 -26.44 18.67
C ASN A 188 8.87 -26.25 19.31
N SER A 189 8.87 -26.06 20.64
CA SER A 189 7.67 -25.59 21.31
C SER A 189 7.31 -24.29 20.60
N PHE A 190 6.14 -24.24 19.97
CA PHE A 190 5.66 -23.03 19.33
C PHE A 190 4.50 -22.52 20.15
N ILE A 191 4.43 -21.20 20.24
CA ILE A 191 3.19 -20.54 20.61
C ILE A 191 2.48 -20.29 19.27
N GLU A 192 1.17 -20.54 19.19
CA GLU A 192 0.36 -20.14 18.04
C GLU A 192 -0.60 -19.06 18.50
N LEU A 193 -0.41 -17.83 18.03
CA LEU A 193 -1.29 -16.71 18.28
C LEU A 193 -2.58 -16.83 17.45
N ASN A 194 -3.69 -17.11 18.14
CA ASN A 194 -5.02 -17.14 17.55
C ASN A 194 -5.70 -15.78 17.71
N PHE A 195 -5.99 -15.12 16.58
CA PHE A 195 -6.84 -13.92 16.54
C PHE A 195 -8.25 -14.29 16.05
N PRO A 196 -9.24 -14.44 16.95
CA PRO A 196 -10.60 -14.87 16.58
C PRO A 196 -11.36 -13.84 15.73
N GLN A 197 -10.83 -12.61 15.63
CA GLN A 197 -11.28 -11.58 14.73
C GLN A 197 -10.01 -11.04 14.05
N ARG A 198 -9.88 -11.20 12.73
CA ARG A 198 -8.95 -10.40 11.93
C ARG A 198 -9.61 -9.05 11.66
N PRO A 199 -9.34 -7.96 12.39
CA PRO A 199 -9.29 -6.67 11.74
C PRO A 199 -7.86 -6.47 11.25
N ILE A 200 -7.74 -6.01 10.01
CA ILE A 200 -6.48 -5.55 9.42
C ILE A 200 -5.98 -4.27 10.14
N SER A 201 -6.76 -3.73 11.10
CA SER A 201 -6.46 -2.50 11.83
C SER A 201 -6.89 -2.50 13.31
N ALA A 202 -6.12 -1.85 14.18
CA ALA A 202 -6.44 -1.58 15.58
C ALA A 202 -6.38 -0.08 15.89
N ASN A 203 -7.23 0.39 16.81
CA ASN A 203 -7.27 1.79 17.25
C ASN A 203 -6.78 1.91 18.70
N ALA A 204 -6.31 3.10 19.09
CA ALA A 204 -5.98 3.39 20.48
C ALA A 204 -7.21 3.18 21.40
N GLY A 205 -6.98 2.59 22.58
CA GLY A 205 -8.04 2.26 23.55
C GLY A 205 -8.90 1.05 23.19
N GLN A 206 -8.69 0.43 22.02
CA GLN A 206 -9.39 -0.80 21.65
C GLN A 206 -8.95 -1.97 22.55
N VAL A 207 -9.91 -2.73 23.05
CA VAL A 207 -9.63 -4.01 23.74
C VAL A 207 -9.50 -5.12 22.70
N VAL A 208 -8.41 -5.87 22.76
CA VAL A 208 -8.09 -7.01 21.91
C VAL A 208 -7.92 -8.23 22.79
N VAL A 209 -8.54 -9.34 22.40
CA VAL A 209 -8.33 -10.64 23.03
C VAL A 209 -7.21 -11.34 22.25
N VAL A 210 -6.12 -11.64 22.94
CA VAL A 210 -5.01 -12.42 22.40
C VAL A 210 -5.17 -13.83 22.94
N GLU A 211 -5.43 -14.79 22.06
CA GLU A 211 -5.46 -16.21 22.42
C GLU A 211 -4.18 -16.86 21.92
N TRP A 212 -3.65 -17.82 22.66
CA TRP A 212 -2.54 -18.63 22.19
C TRP A 212 -2.63 -20.07 22.68
N SER A 213 -2.02 -20.96 21.92
CA SER A 213 -1.83 -22.36 22.30
C SER A 213 -0.38 -22.76 22.22
N THR A 214 0.04 -23.66 23.10
CA THR A 214 1.35 -24.29 23.07
C THR A 214 1.19 -25.79 22.82
N ASN A 215 2.06 -26.36 21.99
CA ASN A 215 2.06 -27.80 21.71
C ASN A 215 2.66 -28.64 22.86
N GLU A 216 3.44 -28.02 23.75
CA GLU A 216 3.95 -28.65 24.97
C GLU A 216 3.25 -28.10 26.21
N GLU A 217 3.18 -28.95 27.25
CA GLU A 217 2.90 -28.53 28.62
C GLU A 217 4.07 -27.63 29.07
N MET A 218 4.05 -26.36 28.65
CA MET A 218 4.99 -25.39 29.18
C MET A 218 4.75 -25.35 30.70
N PRO A 219 5.80 -25.27 31.53
CA PRO A 219 5.62 -25.02 32.95
C PRO A 219 4.76 -23.76 33.16
N GLU A 220 4.35 -23.44 34.40
CA GLU A 220 3.66 -22.19 34.75
C GLU A 220 4.57 -20.95 34.53
N ASP A 221 5.22 -20.88 33.37
CA ASP A 221 6.22 -19.93 32.95
C ASP A 221 5.54 -18.61 32.68
N GLN A 222 6.28 -17.56 32.98
CA GLN A 222 5.83 -16.23 32.70
C GLN A 222 5.87 -15.99 31.19
N ILE A 223 4.80 -15.41 30.66
CA ILE A 223 4.76 -14.90 29.29
C ILE A 223 5.06 -13.40 29.26
N ILE A 224 5.57 -12.94 28.12
CA ILE A 224 5.68 -11.55 27.74
C ILE A 224 4.81 -11.37 26.51
N ILE A 225 3.83 -10.47 26.62
CA ILE A 225 3.02 -9.99 25.51
C ILE A 225 3.53 -8.60 25.16
N GLU A 226 3.92 -8.39 23.91
CA GLU A 226 4.40 -7.11 23.40
C GLU A 226 3.89 -6.84 21.99
N MET A 227 3.84 -5.57 21.58
CA MET A 227 3.63 -5.19 20.18
C MET A 227 4.82 -4.38 19.70
N LYS A 228 5.28 -4.64 18.49
CA LYS A 228 6.50 -4.05 17.94
C LYS A 228 6.33 -3.84 16.43
N ARG A 229 6.88 -2.75 15.89
CA ARG A 229 6.94 -2.51 14.45
C ARG A 229 8.05 -3.31 13.79
N ASP A 230 7.85 -3.73 12.54
CA ASP A 230 8.88 -4.40 11.74
C ASP A 230 10.16 -3.54 11.60
N ALA A 231 10.04 -2.22 11.67
CA ALA A 231 11.16 -1.27 11.62
C ALA A 231 12.05 -1.25 12.88
N VAL A 232 11.60 -1.80 14.02
CA VAL A 232 12.37 -1.75 15.28
C VAL A 232 13.48 -2.78 15.26
N ASN A 233 14.72 -2.30 15.39
CA ASN A 233 15.92 -3.13 15.27
C ASN A 233 15.95 -4.26 16.32
N GLU A 234 16.44 -5.44 15.94
CA GLU A 234 16.70 -6.56 16.85
C GLU A 234 17.69 -6.21 17.98
N SER A 235 18.56 -5.22 17.76
CA SER A 235 19.50 -4.75 18.79
C SER A 235 18.84 -3.92 19.90
N GLU A 236 17.61 -3.43 19.69
CA GLU A 236 16.85 -2.76 20.73
C GLU A 236 16.35 -3.81 21.73
N THR A 237 16.62 -3.56 23.01
CA THR A 237 16.30 -4.51 24.10
C THR A 237 15.26 -3.98 25.08
N VAL A 238 14.86 -2.71 24.93
CA VAL A 238 13.93 -2.02 25.82
C VAL A 238 12.83 -1.35 24.99
N PRO A 239 11.53 -1.53 25.34
CA PRO A 239 10.42 -0.80 24.73
C PRO A 239 10.62 0.72 24.80
N ASP A 240 10.30 1.43 23.72
CA ASP A 240 10.36 2.89 23.64
C ASP A 240 8.98 3.56 23.85
N ASP A 241 7.94 2.74 24.03
CA ASP A 241 6.53 3.13 24.14
C ASP A 241 6.02 3.96 22.96
N GLN A 242 6.66 3.84 21.79
CA GLN A 242 6.27 4.50 20.55
C GLN A 242 6.23 3.54 19.36
N ASN A 243 7.29 2.76 19.15
CA ASN A 243 7.42 1.76 18.09
C ASN A 243 7.51 0.33 18.66
N TRP A 244 7.69 0.19 19.97
CA TRP A 244 7.66 -1.05 20.71
C TRP A 244 7.03 -0.82 22.09
N TYR A 245 6.00 -1.61 22.40
CA TYR A 245 5.25 -1.55 23.65
C TYR A 245 5.10 -2.93 24.30
N ARG A 246 5.27 -3.05 25.61
CA ARG A 246 5.19 -4.33 26.34
C ARG A 246 4.03 -4.37 27.32
N PHE A 247 2.95 -5.06 26.96
CA PHE A 247 1.72 -5.11 27.75
C PHE A 247 1.92 -5.68 29.17
N THR A 248 2.82 -6.64 29.36
CA THR A 248 3.07 -7.24 30.68
C THR A 248 3.77 -6.29 31.66
N GLU A 249 4.46 -5.26 31.18
CA GLU A 249 4.97 -4.16 32.02
C GLU A 249 3.88 -3.14 32.37
N HIS A 250 2.77 -3.17 31.64
CA HIS A 250 1.62 -2.28 31.78
C HIS A 250 0.35 -2.97 32.31
N GLY A 251 0.50 -4.14 32.93
CA GLY A 251 -0.54 -4.77 33.74
C GLY A 251 -1.27 -5.95 33.10
N ALA A 252 -0.91 -6.36 31.88
CA ALA A 252 -1.35 -7.65 31.35
C ALA A 252 -0.79 -8.81 32.20
N SER A 253 -1.54 -9.90 32.28
CA SER A 253 -1.13 -11.13 32.96
C SER A 253 0.18 -11.65 32.37
N SER A 254 1.09 -12.07 33.26
CA SER A 254 2.25 -12.85 32.86
C SER A 254 2.00 -14.35 32.96
N TYR A 255 0.80 -14.81 33.32
CA TYR A 255 0.52 -16.24 33.42
C TYR A 255 0.22 -16.84 32.05
N ASN A 256 0.81 -18.00 31.76
CA ASN A 256 0.48 -18.78 30.57
C ASN A 256 -0.84 -19.56 30.77
N ASP A 257 -1.98 -18.90 30.60
CA ASP A 257 -3.32 -19.52 30.62
C ASP A 257 -3.98 -19.62 29.24
N GLY A 258 -3.26 -19.21 28.19
CA GLY A 258 -3.68 -19.31 26.80
C GLY A 258 -4.56 -18.16 26.30
N VAL A 259 -4.87 -17.17 27.14
CA VAL A 259 -5.72 -16.04 26.75
C VAL A 259 -5.49 -14.80 27.60
N GLU A 260 -5.41 -13.63 26.97
CA GLU A 260 -5.33 -12.35 27.67
C GLU A 260 -6.12 -11.26 26.96
N GLU A 261 -6.83 -10.42 27.72
CA GLU A 261 -7.45 -9.19 27.22
C GLU A 261 -6.48 -8.01 27.40
N ILE A 262 -5.99 -7.45 26.28
CA ILE A 262 -5.10 -6.28 26.28
C ILE A 262 -5.83 -5.05 25.75
N THR A 263 -5.48 -3.87 26.25
CA THR A 263 -5.96 -2.59 25.70
C THR A 263 -4.84 -1.95 24.90
N ILE A 264 -5.08 -1.66 23.61
CA ILE A 264 -4.10 -1.00 22.74
C ILE A 264 -3.81 0.40 23.30
N PRO A 265 -2.54 0.74 23.59
CA PRO A 265 -2.20 2.01 24.24
C PRO A 265 -2.36 3.19 23.28
N GLU A 266 -2.50 4.38 23.87
CA GLU A 266 -2.43 5.66 23.15
C GLU A 266 -0.96 6.09 22.93
N GLY A 267 -0.72 7.02 22.00
CA GLY A 267 0.59 7.65 21.82
C GLY A 267 1.63 6.85 21.01
N LEU A 268 1.27 5.68 20.49
CA LEU A 268 2.14 4.92 19.58
C LEU A 268 2.22 5.57 18.18
N THR A 269 3.27 5.25 17.43
CA THR A 269 3.44 5.71 16.05
C THR A 269 2.44 5.01 15.11
N LYS A 270 1.65 5.80 14.37
CA LYS A 270 0.76 5.28 13.31
C LYS A 270 1.56 4.60 12.21
N SER A 271 1.18 3.37 11.89
CA SER A 271 1.86 2.57 10.86
C SER A 271 1.05 1.31 10.50
N ASP A 272 1.38 0.69 9.37
CA ASP A 272 0.78 -0.55 8.86
C ASP A 272 1.63 -1.82 9.10
N ASP A 273 2.75 -1.68 9.81
CA ASP A 273 3.78 -2.70 10.05
C ASP A 273 3.85 -3.17 11.52
N TRP A 274 2.75 -3.08 12.28
CA TRP A 274 2.71 -3.52 13.66
C TRP A 274 2.43 -5.01 13.77
N ARG A 275 3.11 -5.69 14.70
CA ARG A 275 2.84 -7.09 15.06
C ARG A 275 2.70 -7.24 16.57
N LEU A 276 1.84 -8.17 16.98
CA LEU A 276 1.77 -8.65 18.35
C LEU A 276 2.71 -9.84 18.49
N TYR A 277 3.45 -9.87 19.57
CA TYR A 277 4.42 -10.89 19.90
C TYR A 277 4.06 -11.50 21.25
N ILE A 278 4.23 -12.81 21.34
CA ILE A 278 4.19 -13.52 22.60
C ILE A 278 5.46 -14.34 22.73
N ARG A 279 6.07 -14.29 23.91
CA ARG A 279 7.20 -15.14 24.24
C ARG A 279 7.17 -15.62 25.67
N THR A 280 7.80 -16.75 25.92
CA THR A 280 8.07 -17.18 27.30
C THR A 280 9.32 -16.47 27.83
N VAL A 281 9.37 -16.22 29.14
CA VAL A 281 10.52 -15.59 29.79
C VAL A 281 11.77 -16.49 29.78
N ASP A 282 11.59 -17.81 29.84
CA ASP A 282 12.68 -18.75 30.11
C ASP A 282 13.25 -19.45 28.87
N THR A 283 12.47 -19.59 27.79
CA THR A 283 12.90 -20.35 26.60
C THR A 283 13.20 -19.47 25.39
N ASP A 284 12.92 -18.16 25.46
CA ASP A 284 13.01 -17.21 24.32
C ASP A 284 12.23 -17.65 23.07
N ILE A 285 11.34 -18.65 23.19
CA ILE A 285 10.39 -19.04 22.14
C ILE A 285 9.45 -17.86 21.91
N LEU A 286 9.43 -17.39 20.67
CA LEU A 286 8.71 -16.21 20.21
C LEU A 286 7.76 -16.61 19.08
N ASP A 287 6.50 -16.20 19.17
CA ASP A 287 5.56 -16.21 18.05
C ASP A 287 5.00 -14.81 17.83
N PHE A 288 4.54 -14.54 16.61
CA PHE A 288 3.99 -13.24 16.25
C PHE A 288 2.77 -13.31 15.32
N SER A 289 1.91 -12.31 15.45
CA SER A 289 0.75 -12.15 14.58
C SER A 289 1.14 -11.75 13.15
N ASP A 290 0.18 -11.88 12.24
CA ASP A 290 0.18 -11.10 11.00
C ASP A 290 0.35 -9.59 11.31
N ALA A 291 0.90 -8.84 10.35
CA ALA A 291 1.00 -7.39 10.47
C ALA A 291 -0.41 -6.75 10.48
N PHE A 292 -0.59 -5.72 11.29
CA PHE A 292 -1.81 -4.94 11.37
C PHE A 292 -1.53 -3.44 11.37
N THR A 293 -2.53 -2.66 10.94
CA THR A 293 -2.47 -1.20 10.94
C THR A 293 -2.87 -0.64 12.30
N TYR A 294 -2.00 0.13 12.93
CA TYR A 294 -2.36 0.94 14.08
C TYR A 294 -2.74 2.35 13.62
N ASN A 295 -4.02 2.71 13.79
CA ASN A 295 -4.56 3.99 13.32
C ASN A 295 -4.36 5.14 14.31
N GLY A 296 -3.82 4.89 15.50
CA GLY A 296 -3.74 5.88 16.58
C GLY A 296 -5.07 6.19 17.23
N SER A 297 -5.10 7.30 17.96
CA SER A 297 -6.35 7.90 18.46
C SER A 297 -6.96 8.81 17.39
N ILE A 298 -8.27 9.05 17.51
CA ILE A 298 -8.99 10.04 16.69
C ILE A 298 -8.38 11.44 16.89
N GLU A 299 -7.85 11.74 18.08
CA GLU A 299 -7.19 13.01 18.38
C GLU A 299 -5.88 13.17 17.58
N ASP A 300 -5.08 12.10 17.47
CA ASP A 300 -3.86 12.11 16.67
C ASP A 300 -4.14 12.32 15.16
N ASP A 301 -5.31 11.88 14.66
CA ASP A 301 -5.71 12.11 13.26
C ASP A 301 -6.08 13.57 13.01
N LEU A 302 -6.75 14.19 13.98
CA LEU A 302 -7.14 15.59 13.92
C LEU A 302 -5.91 16.50 13.88
N ASP A 303 -4.91 16.22 14.72
CA ASP A 303 -3.70 17.03 14.81
C ASP A 303 -2.84 16.93 13.55
N ALA A 304 -2.69 15.73 12.98
CA ALA A 304 -1.97 15.54 11.73
C ALA A 304 -2.66 16.24 10.55
N GLN A 305 -3.99 16.15 10.47
CA GLN A 305 -4.78 16.84 9.44
C GLN A 305 -4.75 18.36 9.62
N TYR A 306 -4.77 18.84 10.85
CA TYR A 306 -4.63 20.26 11.17
C TYR A 306 -3.28 20.82 10.72
N GLU A 307 -2.18 20.13 11.05
CA GLU A 307 -0.84 20.57 10.63
C GLU A 307 -0.63 20.45 9.11
N ALA A 308 -1.17 19.41 8.46
CA ALA A 308 -1.16 19.30 6.99
C ALA A 308 -1.97 20.42 6.31
N GLY A 309 -3.17 20.74 6.83
CA GLY A 309 -3.99 21.84 6.34
C GLY A 309 -3.32 23.20 6.52
N LYS A 310 -2.67 23.41 7.66
CA LYS A 310 -1.85 24.60 7.93
C LYS A 310 -0.68 24.71 6.95
N GLN A 311 0.06 23.63 6.73
CA GLN A 311 1.17 23.61 5.78
C GLN A 311 0.70 23.87 4.34
N TYR A 312 -0.42 23.28 3.94
CA TYR A 312 -1.03 23.51 2.63
C TYR A 312 -1.38 24.99 2.42
N CYS A 313 -1.94 25.65 3.43
CA CYS A 313 -2.26 27.08 3.36
C CYS A 313 -1.03 27.99 3.42
N ILE A 314 0.08 27.54 4.01
CA ILE A 314 1.37 28.24 3.93
C ILE A 314 1.93 28.17 2.51
N GLU A 315 1.83 27.01 1.87
CA GLU A 315 2.38 26.77 0.53
C GLU A 315 1.50 27.32 -0.60
N ASN A 316 0.19 27.45 -0.36
CA ASN A 316 -0.80 27.87 -1.36
C ASN A 316 -1.74 28.94 -0.76
N PRO A 317 -1.20 30.09 -0.34
CA PRO A 317 -2.00 31.08 0.36
C PRO A 317 -3.16 31.63 -0.48
N GLU A 318 -3.04 31.66 -1.82
CA GLU A 318 -4.14 32.06 -2.71
C GLU A 318 -5.29 31.04 -2.74
N LEU A 319 -5.00 29.75 -2.63
CA LEU A 319 -6.02 28.69 -2.64
C LEU A 319 -6.78 28.63 -1.31
N CYS A 320 -6.12 28.98 -0.20
CA CYS A 320 -6.76 29.13 1.10
C CYS A 320 -7.43 30.50 1.32
N GLY A 321 -7.38 31.39 0.32
CA GLY A 321 -7.97 32.73 0.42
C GLY A 321 -7.29 33.63 1.45
N LEU A 322 -6.01 33.36 1.77
CA LEU A 322 -5.23 34.17 2.71
C LEU A 322 -4.70 35.45 2.05
N TYR A 323 -4.36 35.40 0.75
CA TYR A 323 -4.00 36.56 -0.06
C TYR A 323 -4.53 36.40 -1.50
N SER A 324 -4.81 37.49 -2.22
CA SER A 324 -5.01 37.44 -3.67
C SER A 324 -3.66 37.52 -4.40
N GLN A 325 -3.58 37.04 -5.66
CA GLN A 325 -2.38 37.23 -6.49
C GLN A 325 -2.03 38.72 -6.64
N GLU A 326 -3.05 39.59 -6.66
CA GLU A 326 -2.89 41.05 -6.67
C GLU A 326 -2.19 41.54 -5.40
N ASN A 327 -2.55 41.03 -4.21
CA ASN A 327 -1.85 41.40 -2.96
C ASN A 327 -0.38 40.97 -2.98
N VAL A 328 -0.08 39.82 -3.59
CA VAL A 328 1.30 39.33 -3.76
C VAL A 328 2.07 40.21 -4.74
N ASP A 329 1.46 40.56 -5.88
CA ASP A 329 2.05 41.39 -6.92
C ASP A 329 2.24 42.84 -6.46
N ASP A 330 1.29 43.38 -5.69
CA ASP A 330 1.36 44.73 -5.11
C ASP A 330 2.38 44.79 -3.97
N SER A 331 2.46 43.77 -3.12
CA SER A 331 3.50 43.69 -2.10
C SER A 331 4.90 43.52 -2.73
N TYR A 332 5.01 42.77 -3.82
CA TYR A 332 6.26 42.64 -4.57
C TYR A 332 6.65 43.96 -5.24
N SER A 333 5.70 44.65 -5.85
CA SER A 333 5.90 45.95 -6.51
C SER A 333 6.22 47.06 -5.52
N GLY A 334 5.53 47.10 -4.38
CA GLY A 334 5.76 48.04 -3.28
C GLY A 334 7.11 47.79 -2.60
N GLY A 335 7.45 46.52 -2.32
CA GLY A 335 8.75 46.13 -1.79
C GLY A 335 9.91 46.46 -2.73
N TYR A 336 9.74 46.24 -4.04
CA TYR A 336 10.71 46.62 -5.06
C TYR A 336 10.92 48.15 -5.13
N ALA A 337 9.83 48.93 -5.11
CA ALA A 337 9.90 50.39 -5.11
C ALA A 337 10.52 50.96 -3.82
N ALA A 338 10.18 50.39 -2.67
CA ALA A 338 10.78 50.78 -1.38
C ALA A 338 12.27 50.40 -1.30
N GLY A 339 12.64 49.24 -1.83
CA GLY A 339 14.03 48.78 -1.97
C GLY A 339 14.86 49.77 -2.78
N ILE A 340 14.40 50.15 -3.97
CA ILE A 340 15.04 51.18 -4.82
C ILE A 340 15.17 52.51 -4.08
N ALA A 341 14.14 52.94 -3.34
CA ALA A 341 14.17 54.22 -2.62
C ALA A 341 15.11 54.22 -1.40
N SER A 342 15.44 53.04 -0.86
CA SER A 342 16.29 52.88 0.32
C SER A 342 17.80 52.83 0.02
N VAL A 343 18.18 52.66 -1.25
CA VAL A 343 19.59 52.73 -1.66
C VAL A 343 20.02 54.19 -1.72
N GLU A 344 20.82 54.66 -0.75
CA GLU A 344 21.53 55.93 -0.88
C GLU A 344 22.49 55.84 -2.07
N ILE A 345 22.11 56.45 -3.20
CA ILE A 345 22.93 56.49 -4.41
C ILE A 345 24.20 57.30 -4.09
N PRO A 346 25.40 56.71 -4.17
CA PRO A 346 26.64 57.44 -3.93
C PRO A 346 26.79 58.59 -4.93
N GLU A 347 27.24 59.77 -4.47
CA GLU A 347 27.39 60.99 -5.30
C GLU A 347 28.21 60.79 -6.59
N CYS A 348 28.96 59.69 -6.73
CA CYS A 348 29.74 59.34 -7.93
C CYS A 348 28.90 58.85 -9.13
N ILE A 349 27.62 58.48 -8.97
CA ILE A 349 26.78 57.92 -10.05
C ILE A 349 25.93 59.00 -10.76
N GLN A 350 25.91 60.24 -10.27
CA GLN A 350 25.06 61.30 -10.83
C GLN A 350 25.33 61.66 -12.30
N ASP A 351 26.47 61.25 -12.87
CA ASP A 351 26.82 61.48 -14.28
C ASP A 351 26.41 60.35 -15.24
N TYR A 352 25.83 59.25 -14.74
CA TYR A 352 25.32 58.16 -15.58
C TYR A 352 23.80 58.25 -15.71
N THR A 353 23.30 58.24 -16.94
CA THR A 353 21.86 58.16 -17.18
C THR A 353 21.36 56.72 -17.05
N GLU A 354 20.06 56.55 -16.82
CA GLU A 354 19.40 55.24 -16.76
C GLU A 354 19.63 54.40 -18.03
N GLU A 355 19.80 55.05 -19.18
CA GLU A 355 20.17 54.44 -20.46
C GLU A 355 21.61 53.90 -20.45
N ASP A 356 22.55 54.61 -19.82
CA ASP A 356 23.97 54.18 -19.72
C ASP A 356 24.13 52.92 -18.84
N LEU A 357 23.38 52.85 -17.73
CA LEU A 357 23.36 51.70 -16.84
C LEU A 357 22.72 50.47 -17.50
N THR A 358 21.62 50.69 -18.24
CA THR A 358 20.91 49.62 -18.97
C THR A 358 21.76 49.08 -20.11
N ASN A 359 22.46 49.94 -20.86
CA ASN A 359 23.36 49.52 -21.94
C ASN A 359 24.56 48.73 -21.41
N SER A 360 25.18 49.18 -20.30
CA SER A 360 26.29 48.48 -19.64
C SER A 360 25.89 47.07 -19.15
N TYR A 361 24.70 46.94 -18.57
CA TYR A 361 24.15 45.65 -18.15
C TYR A 361 23.93 44.70 -19.33
N ASN A 362 23.33 45.19 -20.42
CA ASN A 362 23.06 44.40 -21.62
C ASN A 362 24.35 44.02 -22.38
N ASP A 363 25.35 44.90 -22.42
CA ASP A 363 26.66 44.62 -23.02
C ASP A 363 27.43 43.56 -22.23
N GLY A 364 27.37 43.62 -20.89
CA GLY A 364 27.94 42.59 -20.00
C GLY A 364 27.25 41.23 -20.14
N TYR A 365 25.92 41.22 -20.28
CA TYR A 365 25.12 40.01 -20.50
C TYR A 365 25.40 39.37 -21.87
N THR A 366 25.66 40.18 -22.90
CA THR A 366 25.90 39.69 -24.27
C THR A 366 27.35 39.26 -24.53
N ALA A 367 28.33 39.82 -23.79
CA ALA A 367 29.76 39.58 -24.03
C ALA A 367 30.38 38.41 -23.25
N GLY A 368 29.72 37.90 -22.21
CA GLY A 368 30.08 36.64 -21.54
C GLY A 368 31.58 36.43 -21.28
N VAL A 369 32.23 37.32 -20.51
CA VAL A 369 33.33 37.07 -19.52
C VAL A 369 34.09 38.36 -19.15
N THR A 370 34.33 38.51 -17.84
CA THR A 370 35.27 39.34 -17.05
C THR A 370 36.12 40.41 -17.77
N SER A 371 35.66 41.67 -17.73
CA SER A 371 36.40 42.85 -17.23
C SER A 371 35.64 44.10 -17.67
N VAL A 372 34.77 44.60 -16.81
CA VAL A 372 34.33 46.00 -16.89
C VAL A 372 35.02 46.69 -15.71
N GLU A 373 35.73 47.78 -15.96
CA GLU A 373 36.23 48.65 -14.89
C GLU A 373 35.02 49.20 -14.13
N ILE A 374 34.68 48.56 -13.01
CA ILE A 374 33.67 49.06 -12.09
C ILE A 374 34.27 50.28 -11.38
N PRO A 375 33.57 51.43 -11.32
CA PRO A 375 34.04 52.60 -10.59
C PRO A 375 34.38 52.26 -9.12
N GLU A 376 35.51 52.74 -8.62
CA GLU A 376 36.07 52.43 -7.28
C GLU A 376 35.09 52.64 -6.10
N CYS A 377 33.98 53.37 -6.28
CA CYS A 377 32.98 53.61 -5.22
C CYS A 377 31.97 52.47 -4.98
N ILE A 378 31.92 51.43 -5.81
CA ILE A 378 30.98 50.29 -5.65
C ILE A 378 31.63 49.09 -4.93
N GLN A 379 32.92 49.18 -4.54
CA GLN A 379 33.61 48.08 -3.86
C GLN A 379 33.27 47.90 -2.37
N ASP A 380 32.49 48.80 -1.77
CA ASP A 380 32.21 48.78 -0.32
C ASP A 380 30.83 48.20 0.07
N TYR A 381 29.99 47.77 -0.88
CA TYR A 381 28.74 47.07 -0.56
C TYR A 381 28.97 45.56 -0.55
N THR A 382 28.79 44.94 0.61
CA THR A 382 28.86 43.49 0.72
C THR A 382 27.53 42.86 0.29
N GLU A 383 27.56 41.59 -0.09
CA GLU A 383 26.35 40.80 -0.43
C GLU A 383 25.33 40.76 0.74
N GLU A 384 25.83 40.94 1.97
CA GLU A 384 25.03 41.06 3.20
C GLU A 384 24.22 42.37 3.26
N ASP A 385 24.80 43.49 2.79
CA ASP A 385 24.12 44.80 2.81
C ASP A 385 22.94 44.84 1.82
N LEU A 386 23.11 44.22 0.66
CA LEU A 386 22.03 44.05 -0.33
C LEU A 386 20.92 43.12 0.19
N THR A 387 21.30 42.08 0.92
CA THR A 387 20.35 41.13 1.51
C THR A 387 19.53 41.77 2.64
N ASN A 388 20.15 42.61 3.45
CA ASN A 388 19.46 43.32 4.54
C ASN A 388 18.48 44.38 4.02
N SER A 389 18.84 45.13 2.97
CA SER A 389 17.93 46.08 2.32
C SER A 389 16.69 45.39 1.72
N TYR A 390 16.87 44.20 1.13
CA TYR A 390 15.77 43.39 0.61
C TYR A 390 14.82 42.93 1.74
N ASN A 391 15.37 42.45 2.86
CA ASN A 391 14.58 41.96 4.00
C ASN A 391 13.83 43.09 4.74
N ASP A 392 14.42 44.28 4.81
CA ASP A 392 13.78 45.46 5.41
C ASP A 392 12.61 45.96 4.55
N GLY A 393 12.75 45.93 3.22
CA GLY A 393 11.66 46.21 2.29
C GLY A 393 10.51 45.20 2.37
N TYR A 394 10.82 43.90 2.51
CA TYR A 394 9.84 42.83 2.68
C TYR A 394 9.00 43.00 3.96
N THR A 395 9.65 43.40 5.07
CA THR A 395 8.98 43.56 6.37
C THR A 395 8.08 44.79 6.42
N ALA A 396 8.45 45.87 5.71
CA ALA A 396 7.63 47.08 5.60
C ALA A 396 6.33 46.83 4.82
N GLY A 397 6.39 46.09 3.69
CA GLY A 397 5.21 45.73 2.90
C GLY A 397 4.21 44.84 3.65
N TYR A 398 4.70 43.96 4.53
CA TYR A 398 3.85 43.08 5.34
C TYR A 398 2.98 43.82 6.36
N THR A 399 3.43 44.99 6.85
CA THR A 399 2.71 45.75 7.88
C THR A 399 1.63 46.67 7.29
N GLU A 400 1.86 47.20 6.09
CA GLU A 400 0.94 48.12 5.41
C GLU A 400 -0.21 47.40 4.69
N GLY A 401 0.02 46.16 4.21
CA GLY A 401 -1.02 45.31 3.61
C GLY A 401 -2.14 44.88 4.58
N TYR A 402 -1.91 45.00 5.90
CA TYR A 402 -2.92 44.66 6.91
C TYR A 402 -3.99 45.76 7.10
N GLU A 403 -3.68 47.03 6.79
CA GLU A 403 -4.61 48.15 6.95
C GLU A 403 -5.51 48.37 5.72
N ILE A 404 -5.13 47.90 4.53
CA ILE A 404 -5.90 48.03 3.28
C ILE A 404 -6.97 46.93 3.16
N ALA A 405 -6.76 45.77 3.78
CA ALA A 405 -7.65 44.61 3.73
C ALA A 405 -9.04 44.82 4.39
N GLU A 406 -9.24 45.90 5.14
CA GLU A 406 -10.56 46.25 5.71
C GLU A 406 -11.48 46.99 4.71
N GLU A 407 -10.96 47.54 3.60
CA GLU A 407 -11.74 48.43 2.71
C GLU A 407 -12.34 47.72 1.48
N ASP A 408 -11.76 46.62 0.98
CA ASP A 408 -12.12 46.06 -0.34
C ASP A 408 -12.97 44.76 -0.35
N CYS A 409 -13.51 44.34 0.79
CA CYS A 409 -14.41 43.18 0.88
C CYS A 409 -15.80 43.39 0.21
N GLU A 410 -16.03 44.50 -0.51
CA GLU A 410 -17.33 44.87 -1.10
C GLU A 410 -17.43 44.81 -2.65
N SER A 411 -16.35 44.53 -3.43
CA SER A 411 -16.36 44.86 -4.88
C SER A 411 -16.70 43.73 -5.90
N GLY A 412 -16.78 42.45 -5.50
CA GLY A 412 -17.54 41.41 -6.22
C GLY A 412 -17.24 41.16 -7.73
N THR A 413 -15.98 41.02 -8.16
CA THR A 413 -15.65 40.69 -9.56
C THR A 413 -15.25 39.22 -9.79
N THR A 414 -15.96 38.52 -10.68
CA THR A 414 -15.72 37.11 -11.07
C THR A 414 -14.84 36.97 -12.32
N PHE A 415 -13.87 36.05 -12.33
CA PHE A 415 -13.09 35.64 -13.52
C PHE A 415 -13.69 34.39 -14.21
N PRO A 416 -13.73 34.30 -15.56
CA PRO A 416 -14.26 33.14 -16.27
C PRO A 416 -13.21 32.02 -16.42
N PHE A 417 -13.49 30.84 -15.86
CA PHE A 417 -12.82 29.59 -16.21
C PHE A 417 -13.27 29.12 -17.60
N THR A 418 -12.32 28.85 -18.51
CA THR A 418 -12.61 28.40 -19.89
C THR A 418 -12.04 27.01 -20.20
N GLY A 419 -11.63 26.24 -19.18
CA GLY A 419 -11.07 24.90 -19.34
C GLY A 419 -12.14 23.81 -19.42
N GLU A 420 -11.80 22.67 -20.02
CA GLU A 420 -12.55 21.43 -19.83
C GLU A 420 -12.36 20.92 -18.39
N LEU A 421 -13.42 20.35 -17.80
CA LEU A 421 -13.32 19.77 -16.47
C LEU A 421 -12.46 18.50 -16.49
N PRO A 422 -11.70 18.20 -15.43
CA PRO A 422 -10.95 16.95 -15.31
C PRO A 422 -11.85 15.72 -15.47
N GLU A 423 -11.41 14.73 -16.24
CA GLU A 423 -12.13 13.47 -16.41
C GLU A 423 -11.98 12.54 -15.19
N THR A 424 -10.86 12.67 -14.45
CA THR A 424 -10.54 11.93 -13.23
C THR A 424 -10.57 12.86 -12.02
N PHE A 425 -11.04 12.35 -10.87
CA PHE A 425 -11.03 13.13 -9.64
C PHE A 425 -9.58 13.49 -9.26
N GLN A 426 -9.39 14.69 -8.74
CA GLN A 426 -8.08 15.25 -8.40
C GLN A 426 -7.78 15.12 -6.91
N THR A 427 -8.83 15.10 -6.08
CA THR A 427 -8.69 15.03 -4.63
C THR A 427 -9.90 14.34 -3.99
N TYR A 428 -9.66 13.79 -2.80
CA TYR A 428 -10.68 13.22 -1.94
C TYR A 428 -11.02 14.22 -0.82
N LEU A 429 -12.30 14.29 -0.47
CA LEU A 429 -12.80 15.04 0.67
C LEU A 429 -13.45 14.06 1.65
N VAL A 430 -13.02 14.04 2.90
CA VAL A 430 -13.68 13.25 3.95
C VAL A 430 -14.34 14.21 4.92
N LEU A 431 -15.67 14.15 5.00
CA LEU A 431 -16.48 14.99 5.85
C LEU A 431 -16.88 14.20 7.11
N THR A 432 -16.59 14.79 8.26
CA THR A 432 -16.97 14.36 9.60
C THR A 432 -18.05 15.27 10.15
N ASP A 433 -18.68 14.88 11.26
CA ASP A 433 -19.74 15.68 11.91
C ASP A 433 -19.25 17.07 12.36
N ASP A 434 -17.94 17.22 12.58
CA ASP A 434 -17.29 18.47 12.99
C ASP A 434 -16.61 19.22 11.82
N SER A 435 -16.78 18.74 10.58
CA SER A 435 -16.17 19.37 9.42
C SER A 435 -16.68 20.77 9.17
N VAL A 436 -15.75 21.71 9.03
CA VAL A 436 -16.05 23.08 8.60
C VAL A 436 -16.59 23.09 7.16
N PRO A 437 -17.37 24.12 6.77
CA PRO A 437 -17.88 24.23 5.41
C PRO A 437 -16.75 24.18 4.36
N PHE A 438 -16.83 23.23 3.43
CA PHE A 438 -15.84 23.07 2.38
C PHE A 438 -16.20 23.90 1.14
N TYR A 439 -15.22 24.48 0.45
CA TYR A 439 -15.44 25.28 -0.77
C TYR A 439 -14.72 24.66 -1.95
N LEU A 440 -15.47 24.26 -2.98
CA LEU A 440 -14.90 23.75 -4.21
C LEU A 440 -14.50 24.92 -5.12
N PRO A 441 -13.23 25.02 -5.53
CA PRO A 441 -12.82 26.02 -6.50
C PRO A 441 -13.33 25.66 -7.91
N PRO A 442 -13.55 26.65 -8.80
CA PRO A 442 -13.81 26.41 -10.21
C PRO A 442 -12.74 25.52 -10.84
N GLY A 443 -13.13 24.61 -11.73
CA GLY A 443 -12.23 23.70 -12.43
C GLY A 443 -11.80 22.46 -11.65
N SER A 444 -12.24 22.30 -10.39
CA SER A 444 -11.92 21.13 -9.57
C SER A 444 -12.81 19.93 -9.86
N TYR A 445 -12.26 18.72 -9.66
CA TYR A 445 -13.04 17.50 -9.54
C TYR A 445 -12.73 16.79 -8.20
N VAL A 446 -13.69 16.82 -7.29
CA VAL A 446 -13.60 16.27 -5.92
C VAL A 446 -14.50 15.05 -5.76
N GLN A 447 -14.00 14.00 -5.12
CA GLN A 447 -14.83 12.91 -4.61
C GLN A 447 -14.95 13.04 -3.08
N GLY A 448 -16.16 13.33 -2.58
CA GLY A 448 -16.43 13.53 -1.17
C GLY A 448 -17.09 12.32 -0.51
N TYR A 449 -16.68 11.98 0.70
CA TYR A 449 -17.31 10.99 1.57
C TYR A 449 -17.93 11.70 2.77
N GLY A 450 -19.25 11.64 2.89
CA GLY A 450 -20.01 12.23 3.99
C GLY A 450 -20.03 11.39 5.26
N SER A 451 -20.50 12.03 6.33
CA SER A 451 -20.83 11.38 7.59
C SER A 451 -22.35 11.25 7.80
N ASN A 452 -22.73 10.72 8.98
CA ASN A 452 -24.12 10.69 9.42
C ASN A 452 -24.61 12.06 9.94
N GLY A 453 -23.69 12.96 10.28
CA GLY A 453 -23.98 14.33 10.71
C GLY A 453 -24.27 15.30 9.56
N ALA A 454 -24.41 16.57 9.91
CA ALA A 454 -24.72 17.63 8.97
C ALA A 454 -23.42 18.23 8.40
N ASN A 455 -23.15 18.02 7.11
CA ASN A 455 -22.01 18.64 6.44
C ASN A 455 -22.46 19.80 5.53
N THR A 456 -21.59 20.78 5.33
CA THR A 456 -21.83 21.88 4.37
C THR A 456 -20.77 21.87 3.25
N VAL A 457 -21.23 21.82 2.00
CA VAL A 457 -20.37 21.86 0.81
C VAL A 457 -20.80 23.02 -0.08
N ASN A 458 -19.86 23.92 -0.41
CA ASN A 458 -20.08 25.07 -1.28
C ASN A 458 -19.47 24.77 -2.66
N VAL A 459 -20.33 24.58 -3.65
CA VAL A 459 -19.99 24.27 -5.03
C VAL A 459 -20.00 25.57 -5.84
N ARG A 460 -18.80 26.06 -6.20
CA ARG A 460 -18.66 27.19 -7.13
C ARG A 460 -18.95 26.77 -8.57
N LYS A 461 -19.22 27.75 -9.41
CA LYS A 461 -19.42 27.55 -10.85
C LYS A 461 -18.21 26.83 -11.48
N TYR A 462 -18.47 25.93 -12.42
CA TYR A 462 -17.46 25.10 -13.11
C TYR A 462 -16.78 24.05 -12.20
N ALA A 463 -17.37 23.64 -11.08
CA ALA A 463 -16.83 22.56 -10.26
C ALA A 463 -17.50 21.22 -10.54
N ARG A 464 -16.78 20.12 -10.31
CA ARG A 464 -17.31 18.76 -10.32
C ARG A 464 -17.19 18.13 -8.93
N VAL A 465 -18.27 17.59 -8.41
CA VAL A 465 -18.27 16.89 -7.12
C VAL A 465 -19.08 15.60 -7.16
N GLU A 466 -18.52 14.54 -6.58
CA GLU A 466 -19.23 13.29 -6.32
C GLU A 466 -19.29 13.04 -4.81
N LEU A 467 -20.46 13.25 -4.22
CA LEU A 467 -20.71 13.08 -2.79
C LEU A 467 -21.29 11.68 -2.53
N MET A 468 -20.48 10.86 -1.88
CA MET A 468 -20.77 9.50 -1.47
C MET A 468 -21.05 9.46 0.03
N ASN A 469 -21.98 8.61 0.46
CA ASN A 469 -22.27 8.38 1.89
C ASN A 469 -22.67 9.62 2.72
N CYS A 470 -23.12 10.71 2.08
CA CYS A 470 -23.69 11.89 2.75
C CYS A 470 -25.11 11.61 3.24
N VAL A 471 -25.27 10.82 4.31
CA VAL A 471 -26.60 10.34 4.76
C VAL A 471 -27.30 11.23 5.78
N GLY A 472 -26.57 12.17 6.40
CA GLY A 472 -27.11 13.14 7.36
C GLY A 472 -27.85 14.35 6.76
N GLU A 473 -28.07 15.38 7.59
CA GLU A 473 -28.74 16.64 7.23
C GLU A 473 -27.80 17.60 6.48
N ASN A 474 -27.36 17.18 5.29
CA ASN A 474 -26.34 17.90 4.52
C ASN A 474 -26.89 19.16 3.83
N GLN A 475 -26.05 20.19 3.71
CA GLN A 475 -26.34 21.41 2.97
C GLN A 475 -25.36 21.60 1.80
N ILE A 476 -25.86 21.59 0.57
CA ILE A 476 -25.07 21.83 -0.64
C ILE A 476 -25.41 23.22 -1.16
N ASN A 477 -24.51 24.18 -0.97
CA ASN A 477 -24.63 25.54 -1.48
C ASN A 477 -24.09 25.58 -2.91
N ILE A 478 -24.90 26.02 -3.87
CA ILE A 478 -24.62 26.00 -5.29
C ILE A 478 -24.69 27.45 -5.78
N GLU A 479 -23.58 27.96 -6.31
CA GLU A 479 -23.45 29.35 -6.76
C GLU A 479 -24.37 29.69 -7.95
N GLU A 480 -24.88 28.67 -8.64
CA GLU A 480 -25.73 28.82 -9.82
C GLU A 480 -27.21 28.69 -9.50
N ALA A 481 -28.04 29.33 -10.34
CA ALA A 481 -29.49 29.23 -10.27
C ALA A 481 -29.97 27.81 -10.65
N SER A 482 -31.00 27.31 -9.96
CA SER A 482 -31.61 26.00 -10.21
C SER A 482 -32.04 25.79 -11.67
N SER A 483 -32.49 26.86 -12.33
CA SER A 483 -32.87 26.87 -13.76
C SER A 483 -31.75 26.51 -14.73
N GLN A 484 -30.49 26.49 -14.29
CA GLN A 484 -29.34 26.13 -15.13
C GLN A 484 -29.09 24.63 -15.18
N PHE A 485 -29.72 23.84 -14.30
CA PHE A 485 -29.43 22.42 -14.16
C PHE A 485 -30.44 21.54 -14.88
N THR A 486 -29.91 20.56 -15.61
CA THR A 486 -30.64 19.34 -15.96
C THR A 486 -30.45 18.33 -14.83
N VAL A 487 -31.55 17.80 -14.29
CA VAL A 487 -31.54 16.87 -13.17
C VAL A 487 -32.04 15.50 -13.61
N TYR A 488 -31.34 14.44 -13.24
CA TYR A 488 -31.77 13.07 -13.45
C TYR A 488 -31.24 12.14 -12.36
N ARG A 489 -31.82 10.93 -12.24
CA ARG A 489 -31.34 9.93 -11.28
C ARG A 489 -31.02 8.58 -11.91
N SER A 490 -30.14 7.85 -11.23
CA SER A 490 -29.86 6.42 -11.42
C SER A 490 -29.96 5.75 -10.04
N GLY A 491 -31.02 4.98 -9.79
CA GLY A 491 -31.36 4.53 -8.45
C GLY A 491 -31.61 5.71 -7.50
N ALA A 492 -30.93 5.74 -6.35
CA ALA A 492 -30.99 6.82 -5.37
C ALA A 492 -30.02 7.98 -5.65
N VAL A 493 -29.13 7.84 -6.64
CA VAL A 493 -28.12 8.87 -6.96
C VAL A 493 -28.72 9.88 -7.93
N ILE A 494 -28.68 11.16 -7.55
CA ILE A 494 -29.02 12.29 -8.41
C ILE A 494 -27.77 12.83 -9.06
N ASN A 495 -27.89 13.20 -10.34
CA ASN A 495 -26.93 13.97 -11.08
C ASN A 495 -27.56 15.32 -11.44
N LEU A 496 -26.89 16.41 -11.12
CA LEU A 496 -27.22 17.77 -11.54
C LEU A 496 -26.13 18.22 -12.51
N ASN A 497 -26.52 18.53 -13.74
CA ASN A 497 -25.62 19.01 -14.78
C ASN A 497 -26.02 20.41 -15.23
N SER A 498 -25.18 21.41 -14.93
CA SER A 498 -25.41 22.80 -15.31
C SER A 498 -25.04 23.06 -16.78
N ASN A 499 -25.75 23.98 -17.42
CA ASN A 499 -25.38 24.55 -18.73
C ASN A 499 -24.00 25.23 -18.74
N PHE A 500 -23.46 25.57 -17.56
CA PHE A 500 -22.11 26.10 -17.43
C PHE A 500 -21.06 25.03 -17.16
N GLY A 501 -21.43 23.75 -17.06
CA GLY A 501 -20.49 22.64 -16.87
C GLY A 501 -20.32 22.19 -15.42
N THR A 502 -20.93 22.83 -14.43
CA THR A 502 -20.93 22.32 -13.05
C THR A 502 -21.64 20.97 -12.99
N LEU A 503 -20.99 19.98 -12.37
CA LEU A 503 -21.47 18.61 -12.26
C LEU A 503 -21.53 18.21 -10.79
N ILE A 504 -22.72 17.91 -10.28
CA ILE A 504 -22.93 17.48 -8.90
C ILE A 504 -23.58 16.11 -8.92
N LYS A 505 -22.97 15.15 -8.24
CA LYS A 505 -23.54 13.82 -8.02
C LYS A 505 -23.69 13.58 -6.52
N ILE A 506 -24.88 13.24 -6.08
CA ILE A 506 -25.19 13.06 -4.66
C ILE A 506 -26.26 11.98 -4.47
N ALA A 507 -26.12 11.17 -3.42
CA ALA A 507 -27.15 10.21 -3.05
C ALA A 507 -28.30 10.89 -2.30
N ALA A 508 -29.53 10.70 -2.78
CA ALA A 508 -30.73 11.03 -2.02
C ALA A 508 -30.90 10.04 -0.86
N THR A 509 -31.27 10.54 0.31
CA THR A 509 -31.49 9.71 1.51
C THR A 509 -32.87 9.95 2.11
N SER A 510 -33.28 9.12 3.08
CA SER A 510 -34.50 9.36 3.85
C SER A 510 -34.39 10.57 4.79
N THR A 511 -33.16 11.00 5.09
CA THR A 511 -32.86 12.23 5.83
C THR A 511 -32.93 13.41 4.87
N SER A 512 -33.55 14.51 5.30
CA SER A 512 -33.68 15.72 4.48
C SER A 512 -32.31 16.35 4.25
N GLN A 513 -31.95 16.57 2.99
CA GLN A 513 -30.77 17.33 2.59
C GLN A 513 -31.22 18.63 1.90
N VAL A 514 -30.44 19.70 2.00
CA VAL A 514 -30.79 21.01 1.43
C VAL A 514 -29.88 21.35 0.25
N LEU A 515 -30.47 21.49 -0.93
CA LEU A 515 -29.80 22.08 -2.10
C LEU A 515 -30.12 23.57 -2.13
N ARG A 516 -29.13 24.43 -1.88
CA ARG A 516 -29.27 25.90 -1.86
C ARG A 516 -28.66 26.50 -3.11
N PHE A 517 -29.48 26.72 -4.12
CA PHE A 517 -29.11 27.42 -5.35
C PHE A 517 -29.10 28.94 -5.14
N ALA A 518 -28.51 29.68 -6.07
CA ALA A 518 -28.50 31.15 -6.02
C ALA A 518 -29.91 31.78 -6.10
N ASP A 519 -30.90 31.06 -6.64
CA ASP A 519 -32.28 31.51 -6.79
C ASP A 519 -33.26 30.90 -5.76
N GLY A 520 -32.78 30.05 -4.84
CA GLY A 520 -33.60 29.48 -3.77
C GLY A 520 -33.10 28.14 -3.25
N SER A 521 -33.78 27.59 -2.26
CA SER A 521 -33.46 26.28 -1.69
C SER A 521 -34.52 25.23 -2.05
N SER A 522 -34.09 24.00 -2.26
CA SER A 522 -34.95 22.83 -2.43
C SER A 522 -34.50 21.69 -1.53
N GLU A 523 -35.46 20.96 -0.97
CA GLU A 523 -35.23 19.76 -0.18
C GLU A 523 -34.92 18.57 -1.10
N LEU A 524 -33.81 17.87 -0.89
CA LEU A 524 -33.50 16.59 -1.51
C LEU A 524 -33.83 15.47 -0.51
N ILE A 525 -34.79 14.60 -0.85
CA ILE A 525 -35.24 13.53 0.04
C ILE A 525 -35.79 12.33 -0.71
N VAL A 526 -35.66 11.14 -0.14
CA VAL A 526 -36.41 9.94 -0.51
C VAL A 526 -37.66 9.86 0.36
N ARG A 527 -38.83 10.06 -0.24
CA ARG A 527 -40.14 10.02 0.45
C ARG A 527 -41.07 9.07 -0.28
N ASP A 528 -41.66 8.14 0.45
CA ASP A 528 -42.58 7.11 -0.08
C ASP A 528 -41.98 6.30 -1.25
N GLY A 529 -40.66 6.08 -1.22
CA GLY A 529 -39.92 5.38 -2.28
C GLY A 529 -39.59 6.23 -3.51
N PHE A 530 -39.96 7.50 -3.53
CA PHE A 530 -39.65 8.44 -4.60
C PHE A 530 -38.50 9.37 -4.20
N VAL A 531 -37.56 9.57 -5.11
CA VAL A 531 -36.52 10.59 -4.99
C VAL A 531 -37.12 11.93 -5.41
N MET A 532 -37.09 12.92 -4.51
CA MET A 532 -37.72 14.22 -4.71
C MET A 532 -36.72 15.36 -4.55
N ILE A 533 -36.90 16.42 -5.35
CA ILE A 533 -36.30 17.74 -5.12
C ILE A 533 -37.44 18.76 -4.95
N GLY A 534 -37.57 19.30 -3.74
CA GLY A 534 -38.73 20.06 -3.32
C GLY A 534 -40.01 19.23 -3.45
N ASN A 535 -40.94 19.68 -4.30
CA ASN A 535 -42.19 18.98 -4.59
C ASN A 535 -42.15 18.17 -5.90
N GLN A 536 -41.00 18.09 -6.57
CA GLN A 536 -40.85 17.41 -7.86
C GLN A 536 -40.29 16.01 -7.67
N ILE A 537 -40.88 15.02 -8.34
CA ILE A 537 -40.33 13.66 -8.42
C ILE A 537 -39.25 13.67 -9.50
N VAL A 538 -38.06 13.18 -9.18
CA VAL A 538 -36.97 13.04 -10.16
C VAL A 538 -37.12 11.71 -10.88
N GLU A 539 -37.33 11.76 -12.19
CA GLU A 539 -37.50 10.58 -13.02
C GLU A 539 -36.18 9.83 -13.21
N GLU A 540 -36.29 8.51 -13.26
CA GLU A 540 -35.16 7.63 -13.57
C GLU A 540 -34.90 7.64 -15.06
N ILE A 541 -33.66 7.90 -15.47
CA ILE A 541 -33.29 7.62 -16.85
C ILE A 541 -33.26 6.10 -16.99
N ARG A 542 -34.31 5.55 -17.60
CA ARG A 542 -34.28 4.17 -18.07
C ARG A 542 -33.38 4.14 -19.29
N ASN A 543 -32.26 3.43 -19.19
CA ASN A 543 -31.46 3.12 -20.37
C ASN A 543 -32.37 2.45 -21.41
N ILE A 544 -32.43 3.01 -22.61
CA ILE A 544 -33.28 2.54 -23.73
C ILE A 544 -33.00 1.06 -24.08
N LEU A 545 -31.87 0.50 -23.63
CA LEU A 545 -31.47 -0.89 -23.84
C LEU A 545 -32.26 -1.93 -23.01
N ASP A 546 -33.06 -1.51 -22.03
CA ASP A 546 -33.86 -2.43 -21.17
C ASP A 546 -35.35 -2.50 -21.56
N MET A 547 -35.75 -1.92 -22.70
CA MET A 547 -37.08 -2.23 -23.23
C MET A 547 -37.07 -3.65 -23.79
N PRO A 548 -37.94 -4.57 -23.31
CA PRO A 548 -38.14 -5.83 -24.01
C PRO A 548 -38.52 -5.51 -25.45
N LEU A 549 -37.88 -6.17 -26.41
CA LEU A 549 -38.25 -6.17 -27.81
C LEU A 549 -39.61 -6.89 -27.97
N ASP A 550 -40.68 -6.33 -27.39
CA ASP A 550 -42.03 -6.71 -27.75
C ASP A 550 -42.33 -6.04 -29.09
N GLY A 551 -42.05 -6.82 -30.14
CA GLY A 551 -42.44 -6.51 -31.50
C GLY A 551 -43.95 -6.54 -31.63
N ASP A 552 -44.62 -5.46 -31.25
CA ASP A 552 -45.89 -5.08 -31.86
C ASP A 552 -45.98 -3.56 -31.98
N ASN A 553 -45.47 -3.08 -33.11
CA ASN A 553 -45.43 -1.68 -33.46
C ASN A 553 -46.72 -1.35 -34.23
N THR A 554 -47.80 -1.07 -33.51
CA THR A 554 -48.91 -0.28 -34.07
C THR A 554 -48.92 1.09 -33.42
N SER A 555 -48.53 2.06 -34.23
CA SER A 555 -48.65 3.50 -34.04
C SER A 555 -49.95 3.93 -33.38
N GLU A 556 -49.86 4.84 -32.40
CA GLU A 556 -50.45 6.20 -32.45
C GLU A 556 -50.16 6.92 -31.13
N ASP A 557 -49.68 8.17 -31.26
CA ASP A 557 -49.52 9.19 -30.21
C ASP A 557 -48.51 8.86 -29.08
N ILE A 558 -47.57 9.75 -28.76
CA ILE A 558 -47.80 10.86 -27.83
C ILE A 558 -46.54 11.77 -27.82
N PHE A 559 -46.80 13.06 -27.63
CA PHE A 559 -45.87 14.17 -27.37
C PHE A 559 -44.99 13.98 -26.13
#